data_AF-A0A5S4TGU4-F1
#
_entry.id   AF-A0A5S4TGU4-F1
#
_cell.length_a   1.000
_cell.length_b   1.000
_cell.length_c   1.000
_cell.angle_alpha   90.00
_cell.angle_beta   90.00
_cell.angle_gamma   90.00
#
_symmetry.space_group_name_H-M   'P 1'
#
loop_
_entity.id
_entity.type
_entity.pdbx_description
1 polymer ?
#
loop_
_entity_poly.entity_id
_entity_poly.type
_entity_poly.pdbx_seq_one_letter_code
_entity_poly.pdbx_strand_id
1 'polypeptide(L)'
;ALAAKDVRIEAPIPGKSLVGIEVPNSEIATVSFRELWEQSQTKAENLLEIPLGKAVNGTARTFDLSKMPHLLVAGSTGSGKSVAVNGIIASILMKARPDQVKFMMVDPKMVELSVYNDIPHLLIPVVTNPRKASKALQKVVDE
;
A
#
# COMPACT_ATOMS: atom_id res chain seq x y z
N ALA A 1 -11.29 30.12 19.05
CA ALA A 1 -10.09 29.41 18.55
C ALA A 1 -10.51 28.00 18.15
N LEU A 2 -10.18 27.53 16.95
CA LEU A 2 -10.49 26.16 16.53
C LEU A 2 -9.71 25.19 17.43
N ALA A 3 -10.41 24.32 18.16
CA ALA A 3 -9.83 23.30 19.04
C ALA A 3 -9.36 22.06 18.24
N ALA A 4 -8.81 22.26 17.04
CA ALA A 4 -8.33 21.18 16.19
C ALA A 4 -6.90 20.78 16.61
N LYS A 5 -6.65 19.47 16.77
CA LYS A 5 -5.35 18.94 17.19
C LYS A 5 -4.24 19.16 16.16
N ASP A 6 -4.58 19.18 14.87
CA ASP A 6 -3.67 19.46 13.75
C ASP A 6 -4.46 20.08 12.59
N VAL A 7 -3.88 21.04 11.87
CA VAL A 7 -4.48 21.69 10.67
C VAL A 7 -3.45 21.65 9.55
N ARG A 8 -3.83 21.23 8.35
CA ARG A 8 -2.95 21.23 7.17
C ARG A 8 -3.27 22.44 6.29
N ILE A 9 -2.24 23.22 5.96
CA ILE A 9 -2.34 24.39 5.08
C ILE A 9 -1.73 24.04 3.72
N GLU A 10 -2.51 24.17 2.65
CA GLU A 10 -2.07 23.98 1.27
C GLU A 10 -2.11 25.32 0.56
N ALA A 11 -0.93 25.86 0.23
CA ALA A 11 -0.80 27.19 -0.38
C ALA A 11 0.23 27.18 -1.52
N PRO A 12 -0.13 27.62 -2.75
CA PRO A 12 -1.49 27.84 -3.26
C PRO A 12 -2.19 26.51 -3.62
N ILE A 13 -3.53 26.50 -3.62
CA ILE A 13 -4.28 25.38 -4.22
C ILE A 13 -3.91 25.31 -5.71
N PRO A 14 -3.51 24.14 -6.25
CA PRO A 14 -3.17 24.00 -7.67
C PRO A 14 -4.26 24.56 -8.59
N GLY A 15 -3.89 25.55 -9.41
CA GLY A 15 -4.80 26.21 -10.35
C GLY A 15 -5.72 27.29 -9.77
N LYS A 16 -5.57 27.69 -8.49
CA LYS A 16 -6.36 28.76 -7.85
C LYS A 16 -5.49 29.70 -7.01
N SER A 17 -5.83 30.99 -7.01
CA SER A 17 -5.22 32.01 -6.13
C SER A 17 -5.80 31.97 -4.70
N LEU A 18 -5.97 30.77 -4.13
CA LEU A 18 -6.56 30.54 -2.83
C LEU A 18 -5.64 29.67 -1.97
N VAL A 19 -5.74 29.86 -0.65
CA VAL A 19 -5.11 28.98 0.35
C VAL A 19 -6.14 27.97 0.83
N GLY A 20 -5.80 26.69 0.74
CA GLY A 20 -6.57 25.60 1.31
C GLY A 20 -6.20 25.39 2.78
N ILE A 21 -7.21 25.25 3.62
CA ILE A 21 -7.05 24.91 5.04
C ILE A 21 -7.86 23.65 5.30
N GLU A 22 -7.18 22.54 5.52
CA GLU A 22 -7.78 21.25 5.85
C GLU A 22 -7.83 21.09 7.38
N VAL A 23 -9.05 21.00 7.90
CA VAL A 23 -9.32 20.77 9.33
C VAL A 23 -9.86 19.35 9.48
N PRO A 24 -9.29 18.52 10.38
CA PRO A 24 -9.82 17.19 10.66
C PRO A 24 -11.28 17.26 11.09
N ASN A 25 -12.07 16.29 10.63
CA ASN A 25 -13.44 16.13 11.10
C ASN A 25 -13.47 15.81 12.61
N SER A 26 -14.54 16.20 13.29
CA SER A 26 -14.75 15.86 14.70
C SER A 26 -14.83 14.34 14.93
N GLU A 27 -15.37 13.61 13.96
CA GLU A 27 -15.41 12.14 13.93
C GLU A 27 -14.66 11.63 12.70
N ILE A 28 -13.68 10.74 12.93
CA ILE A 28 -12.87 10.15 11.86
C ILE A 28 -13.59 8.91 11.33
N ALA A 29 -14.01 8.96 10.06
CA ALA A 29 -14.58 7.81 9.39
C ALA A 29 -13.49 6.79 9.03
N THR A 30 -13.69 5.52 9.41
CA THR A 30 -12.78 4.44 9.02
C THR A 30 -13.00 4.09 7.55
N VAL A 31 -11.92 4.07 6.78
CA VAL A 31 -11.93 3.61 5.38
C VAL A 31 -11.62 2.11 5.35
N SER A 32 -12.62 1.29 5.03
CA SER A 32 -12.43 -0.16 4.98
C SER A 32 -11.81 -0.60 3.65
N PHE A 33 -11.03 -1.67 3.68
CA PHE A 33 -10.44 -2.23 2.45
C PHE A 33 -11.52 -2.71 1.47
N ARG A 34 -12.61 -3.31 1.97
CA ARG A 34 -13.73 -3.76 1.13
C ARG A 34 -14.35 -2.59 0.36
N GLU A 35 -14.63 -1.49 1.03
CA GLU A 35 -15.19 -0.30 0.41
C GLU A 35 -14.23 0.27 -0.66
N LEU A 36 -12.94 0.36 -0.34
CA LEU A 36 -11.92 0.79 -1.30
C LEU A 36 -11.88 -0.12 -2.52
N TRP A 37 -11.92 -1.44 -2.30
CA TRP A 37 -11.89 -2.43 -3.35
C TRP A 37 -13.07 -2.27 -4.30
N GLU A 38 -14.29 -2.20 -3.76
CA GLU A 38 -15.53 -2.02 -4.53
C GLU A 38 -15.55 -0.69 -5.30
N GLN A 39 -15.07 0.41 -4.71
CA GLN A 39 -15.02 1.73 -5.36
C GLN A 39 -13.88 1.88 -6.37
N SER A 40 -12.77 1.15 -6.19
CA SER A 40 -11.58 1.29 -7.03
C SER A 40 -11.80 0.85 -8.48
N GLN A 41 -12.80 -0.02 -8.72
CA GLN A 41 -13.12 -0.56 -10.04
C GLN A 41 -11.90 -1.08 -10.80
N THR A 42 -10.88 -1.60 -10.09
CA THR A 42 -9.66 -2.08 -10.75
C THR A 42 -10.00 -3.21 -11.71
N LYS A 43 -9.44 -3.18 -12.91
CA LYS A 43 -9.72 -4.20 -13.91
C LYS A 43 -8.98 -5.50 -13.63
N ALA A 44 -9.54 -6.63 -14.07
CA ALA A 44 -8.96 -7.95 -13.83
C ALA A 44 -7.62 -8.13 -14.55
N GLU A 45 -7.44 -7.49 -15.71
CA GLU A 45 -6.18 -7.48 -16.47
C GLU A 45 -5.08 -6.64 -15.81
N ASN A 46 -5.44 -5.67 -14.98
CA ASN A 46 -4.50 -4.78 -14.30
C ASN A 46 -4.07 -5.38 -12.96
N LEU A 47 -3.29 -6.46 -13.01
CA LEU A 47 -2.91 -7.25 -11.83
C LEU A 47 -2.20 -6.44 -10.74
N LEU A 48 -1.48 -5.39 -11.13
CA LEU A 48 -0.67 -4.54 -10.24
C LEU A 48 -1.29 -3.16 -9.98
N GLU A 49 -2.55 -2.96 -10.37
CA GLU A 49 -3.33 -1.80 -9.96
C GLU A 49 -3.88 -1.98 -8.54
N ILE A 50 -3.57 -1.06 -7.64
CA ILE A 50 -3.81 -1.21 -6.20
C ILE A 50 -4.57 0.01 -5.67
N PRO A 51 -5.69 -0.16 -4.95
CA PRO A 51 -6.30 0.90 -4.16
C PRO A 51 -5.41 1.32 -2.98
N LEU A 52 -5.11 2.62 -2.90
CA LEU A 52 -4.31 3.22 -1.83
C LEU A 52 -5.17 3.72 -0.66
N GLY A 53 -6.31 4.32 -0.98
CA GLY A 53 -7.13 5.03 0.00
C GLY A 53 -8.16 5.93 -0.66
N LYS A 54 -8.71 6.87 0.10
CA LYS A 54 -9.65 7.88 -0.38
C LYS A 54 -8.98 9.25 -0.44
N ALA A 55 -9.32 10.01 -1.47
CA ALA A 55 -9.05 11.44 -1.48
C ALA A 55 -9.99 12.19 -0.51
N VAL A 56 -9.70 13.47 -0.27
CA VAL A 56 -10.49 14.36 0.61
C VAL A 56 -11.95 14.49 0.19
N ASN A 57 -12.26 14.26 -1.10
CA ASN A 57 -13.61 14.24 -1.66
C ASN A 57 -14.29 12.85 -1.55
N GLY A 58 -13.67 11.89 -0.87
CA GLY A 58 -14.19 10.54 -0.66
C GLY A 58 -13.96 9.57 -1.82
N THR A 59 -13.40 9.99 -2.96
CA THR A 59 -13.19 9.08 -4.09
C THR A 59 -11.99 8.16 -3.85
N ALA A 60 -12.14 6.88 -4.15
CA ALA A 60 -11.03 5.94 -4.12
C ALA A 60 -9.90 6.40 -5.06
N ARG A 61 -8.66 6.21 -4.61
CA ARG A 61 -7.44 6.48 -5.36
C ARG A 61 -6.69 5.18 -5.52
N THR A 62 -6.34 4.86 -6.76
CA THR A 62 -5.52 3.71 -7.13
C THR A 62 -4.16 4.18 -7.63
N PHE A 63 -3.19 3.29 -7.60
CA PHE A 63 -1.93 3.43 -8.33
C PHE A 63 -1.60 2.11 -9.02
N ASP A 64 -0.77 2.17 -10.04
CA ASP A 64 -0.36 0.99 -10.81
C ASP A 64 1.15 0.77 -10.61
N LEU A 65 1.51 -0.31 -9.91
CA LEU A 65 2.90 -0.63 -9.61
C LEU A 65 3.69 -0.98 -10.89
N SER A 66 3.04 -1.36 -11.99
CA SER A 66 3.75 -1.58 -13.26
C SER A 66 4.24 -0.27 -13.91
N LYS A 67 3.55 0.85 -13.63
CA LYS A 67 3.91 2.19 -14.10
C LYS A 67 4.86 2.91 -13.14
N MET A 68 4.94 2.42 -11.91
CA MET A 68 5.86 2.88 -10.87
C MET A 68 6.66 1.66 -10.39
N PRO A 69 7.64 1.18 -11.20
CA PRO A 69 8.18 -0.17 -11.10
C PRO A 69 8.77 -0.52 -9.72
N HIS A 70 9.09 0.51 -8.92
CA HIS A 70 9.48 0.38 -7.53
C HIS A 70 8.74 1.40 -6.67
N LEU A 71 8.35 0.97 -5.46
CA LEU A 71 7.64 1.78 -4.47
C LEU A 71 8.42 1.78 -3.15
N LEU A 72 8.64 2.97 -2.59
CA LEU A 72 9.18 3.13 -1.24
C LEU A 72 8.05 3.52 -0.27
N VAL A 73 7.84 2.71 0.77
CA VAL A 73 6.86 2.99 1.83
C VAL A 73 7.59 3.25 3.15
N ALA A 74 7.43 4.44 3.72
CA ALA A 74 8.03 4.85 4.98
C ALA A 74 6.98 5.45 5.93
N GLY A 75 7.20 5.31 7.24
CA GLY A 75 6.30 5.81 8.27
C GLY A 75 6.73 5.38 9.67
N SER A 76 6.32 6.13 10.69
CA SER A 76 6.58 5.80 12.10
C SER A 76 5.69 4.64 12.58
N THR A 77 6.01 4.07 13.74
CA THR A 77 5.13 3.12 14.42
C THR A 77 3.74 3.74 14.59
N GLY A 78 2.68 3.00 14.27
CA GLY A 78 1.29 3.47 14.36
C GLY A 78 0.81 4.33 13.19
N SER A 79 1.66 4.68 12.21
CA SER A 79 1.26 5.51 11.07
C SER A 79 0.47 4.75 9.99
N GLY A 80 0.19 3.47 10.18
CA GLY A 80 -0.54 2.64 9.21
C GLY A 80 0.32 1.99 8.11
N LYS A 81 1.67 2.09 8.17
CA LYS A 81 2.58 1.47 7.17
C LYS A 81 2.26 0.00 6.92
N SER A 82 2.16 -0.79 7.98
CA SER A 82 1.94 -2.24 7.86
C SER A 82 0.56 -2.56 7.29
N VAL A 83 -0.47 -1.78 7.66
CA VAL A 83 -1.81 -1.90 7.07
C VAL A 83 -1.78 -1.60 5.57
N ALA A 84 -1.07 -0.55 5.15
CA ALA A 84 -0.92 -0.22 3.73
C ALA A 84 -0.21 -1.33 2.93
N VAL A 85 0.85 -1.92 3.49
CA VAL A 85 1.56 -3.07 2.86
C VAL A 85 0.65 -4.28 2.71
N ASN A 86 -0.12 -4.61 3.75
CA ASN A 86 -1.09 -5.71 3.69
C ASN A 86 -2.20 -5.43 2.65
N GLY A 87 -2.65 -4.17 2.53
CA GLY A 87 -3.59 -3.74 1.49
C GLY A 87 -3.04 -3.99 0.09
N ILE A 88 -1.78 -3.64 -0.17
CA ILE A 88 -1.10 -3.89 -1.44
C ILE A 88 -1.06 -5.40 -1.75
N ILE A 89 -0.60 -6.22 -0.81
CA ILE A 89 -0.48 -7.67 -1.01
C ILE A 89 -1.86 -8.29 -1.26
N ALA A 90 -2.86 -7.93 -0.44
CA ALA A 90 -4.23 -8.42 -0.58
C ALA A 90 -4.83 -8.04 -1.93
N SER A 91 -4.65 -6.80 -2.39
CA SER A 91 -5.13 -6.34 -3.70
C SER A 91 -4.57 -7.16 -4.86
N ILE A 92 -3.30 -7.54 -4.80
CA ILE A 92 -2.68 -8.40 -5.82
C ILE A 92 -3.25 -9.82 -5.71
N LEU A 93 -3.34 -10.40 -4.50
CA LEU A 93 -3.86 -11.76 -4.29
C LEU A 93 -5.33 -11.92 -4.73
N MET A 94 -6.13 -10.86 -4.66
CA MET A 94 -7.52 -10.87 -5.10
C MET A 94 -7.69 -10.95 -6.63
N LYS A 95 -6.63 -10.69 -7.41
CA LYS A 95 -6.68 -10.66 -8.89
C LYS A 95 -5.72 -11.65 -9.55
N ALA A 96 -4.50 -11.74 -9.03
CA ALA A 96 -3.44 -12.50 -9.65
C ALA A 96 -3.48 -13.97 -9.24
N ARG A 97 -3.40 -14.85 -10.22
CA ARG A 97 -3.09 -16.27 -9.97
C ARG A 97 -1.60 -16.46 -9.67
N PRO A 98 -1.21 -17.61 -9.06
CA PRO A 98 0.18 -17.89 -8.73
C PRO A 98 1.13 -17.98 -9.92
N ASP A 99 0.63 -18.24 -11.13
CA ASP A 99 1.39 -18.26 -12.38
C ASP A 99 1.57 -16.86 -13.00
N GLN A 100 0.81 -15.86 -12.54
CA GLN A 100 0.83 -14.50 -13.07
C GLN A 100 1.68 -13.54 -12.23
N VAL A 101 1.66 -13.69 -10.90
CA VAL A 101 2.46 -12.89 -9.98
C VAL A 101 3.07 -13.79 -8.91
N LYS A 102 4.36 -13.56 -8.65
CA LYS A 102 5.12 -14.23 -7.60
C LYS A 102 5.63 -13.22 -6.59
N PHE A 103 5.65 -13.62 -5.32
CA PHE A 103 6.19 -12.81 -4.23
C PHE A 103 7.52 -13.37 -3.73
N MET A 104 8.47 -12.48 -3.48
CA MET A 104 9.62 -12.72 -2.62
C MET A 104 9.51 -11.79 -1.42
N MET A 105 9.16 -12.34 -0.26
CA MET A 105 8.93 -11.55 0.95
C MET A 105 10.14 -11.64 1.89
N VAL A 106 10.54 -10.49 2.43
CA VAL A 106 11.64 -10.37 3.39
C VAL A 106 11.10 -9.68 4.64
N ASP A 107 11.09 -10.39 5.76
CA ASP A 107 10.65 -9.87 7.07
C ASP A 107 11.67 -10.25 8.16
N PRO A 108 12.72 -9.44 8.34
CA PRO A 108 13.77 -9.74 9.31
C PRO A 108 13.30 -9.62 10.76
N LYS A 109 12.15 -8.99 10.99
CA LYS A 109 11.59 -8.83 12.34
C LYS A 109 10.55 -9.90 12.67
N MET A 110 10.05 -10.64 11.67
CA MET A 110 9.01 -11.66 11.81
C MET A 110 7.71 -11.12 12.42
N VAL A 111 7.36 -9.87 12.12
CA VAL A 111 6.19 -9.21 12.73
C VAL A 111 5.03 -9.06 11.74
N GLU A 112 5.32 -8.95 10.45
CA GLU A 112 4.38 -8.38 9.49
C GLU A 112 4.01 -9.37 8.38
N LEU A 113 5.00 -10.06 7.81
CA LEU A 113 4.80 -10.85 6.58
C LEU A 113 4.75 -12.35 6.81
N SER A 114 5.11 -12.84 8.01
CA SER A 114 5.10 -14.27 8.32
C SER A 114 3.72 -14.93 8.17
N VAL A 115 2.64 -14.14 8.23
CA VAL A 115 1.26 -14.60 7.98
C VAL A 115 1.04 -15.09 6.54
N TYR A 116 1.87 -14.64 5.59
CA TYR A 116 1.78 -15.01 4.19
C TYR A 116 2.56 -16.28 3.84
N ASN A 117 3.20 -16.95 4.80
CA ASN A 117 3.82 -18.25 4.50
C ASN A 117 2.78 -19.22 3.91
N ASP A 118 3.27 -20.10 3.05
CA ASP A 118 2.49 -21.17 2.39
C ASP A 118 1.47 -20.71 1.33
N ILE A 119 1.36 -19.41 1.03
CA ILE A 119 0.60 -18.98 -0.15
C ILE A 119 1.30 -19.48 -1.44
N PRO A 120 0.55 -19.91 -2.46
CA PRO A 120 1.12 -20.47 -3.70
C PRO A 120 1.89 -19.43 -4.55
N HIS A 121 1.71 -18.14 -4.26
CA HIS A 121 2.43 -17.05 -4.90
C HIS A 121 3.86 -16.88 -4.41
N LEU A 122 4.25 -17.44 -3.25
CA LEU A 122 5.63 -17.29 -2.75
C LEU A 122 6.63 -18.08 -3.59
N LEU A 123 7.73 -17.45 -3.98
CA LEU A 123 8.88 -18.11 -4.63
C LEU A 123 9.64 -18.99 -3.64
N ILE A 124 9.78 -18.48 -2.42
CA ILE A 124 10.45 -19.12 -1.29
C ILE A 124 9.71 -18.73 -0.01
N PRO A 125 9.84 -19.51 1.07
CA PRO A 125 9.33 -19.09 2.38
C PRO A 125 9.84 -17.70 2.77
N VAL A 126 9.04 -16.98 3.56
CA VAL A 126 9.36 -15.60 3.97
C VAL A 126 10.77 -15.54 4.56
N VAL A 127 11.62 -14.69 3.99
CA VAL A 127 13.03 -14.62 4.36
C VAL A 127 13.18 -13.77 5.62
N THR A 128 13.63 -14.39 6.70
CA THR A 128 13.79 -13.74 8.00
C THR A 128 15.25 -13.45 8.34
N ASN A 129 16.20 -14.15 7.73
CA ASN A 129 17.61 -13.91 7.96
C ASN A 129 18.15 -12.85 6.96
N PRO A 130 18.70 -11.71 7.43
CA PRO A 130 19.21 -10.66 6.54
C PRO A 130 20.30 -11.13 5.56
N ARG A 131 21.15 -12.09 5.95
CA ARG A 131 22.18 -12.67 5.07
C ARG A 131 21.58 -13.58 4.00
N LYS A 132 20.41 -14.16 4.25
CA LYS A 132 19.66 -14.91 3.23
C LYS A 132 18.91 -13.96 2.30
N ALA A 133 18.47 -12.81 2.79
CA ALA A 133 17.78 -11.80 1.98
C ALA A 133 18.66 -11.28 0.84
N SER A 134 19.93 -10.97 1.11
CA SER A 134 20.86 -10.55 0.05
C SER A 134 21.03 -11.62 -1.04
N LYS A 135 21.15 -12.89 -0.66
CA LYS A 135 21.22 -14.01 -1.63
C LYS A 135 19.92 -14.17 -2.42
N ALA A 136 18.77 -13.97 -1.78
CA ALA A 136 17.47 -14.07 -2.44
C ALA A 136 17.31 -12.95 -3.47
N LEU A 137 17.69 -11.71 -3.13
CA LEU A 137 17.70 -10.58 -4.04
C LEU A 137 18.68 -10.77 -5.20
N GLN A 138 19.87 -11.31 -4.95
CA GLN A 138 20.84 -11.59 -6.03
C GLN A 138 20.25 -12.53 -7.09
N LYS A 139 19.48 -13.55 -6.68
CA LYS A 139 18.80 -14.44 -7.64
C LYS A 139 17.83 -13.70 -8.56
N VAL A 140 17.19 -12.63 -8.10
CA VAL A 140 16.27 -11.81 -8.90
C VAL A 140 17.04 -10.93 -9.90
N VAL A 141 18.30 -10.59 -9.61
CA VAL A 141 19.17 -9.84 -10.53
C VAL A 141 19.74 -10.76 -11.61
N ASP A 142 19.99 -12.02 -11.28
CA ASP A 142 20.56 -13.01 -12.19
C ASP A 142 19.51 -13.63 -13.15
N GLU A 143 18.23 -13.30 -12.98
CA GLU A 143 17.07 -13.77 -13.75
C GLU A 143 16.75 -12.82 -14.92
#